data_AF-A0A3E0KBJ0-F1
#
_entry.id   AF-A0A3E0KBJ0-F1
#
_cell.length_a   1.000
_cell.length_b   1.000
_cell.length_c   1.000
_cell.angle_alpha   90.00
_cell.angle_beta   90.00
_cell.angle_gamma   90.00
#
_symmetry.space_group_name_H-M   'P 1'
#
loop_
_entity.id
_entity.type
_entity.pdbx_description
1 polymer ?
#
loop_
_entity_poly.entity_id
_entity_poly.type
_entity_poly.pdbx_seq_one_letter_code
_entity_poly.pdbx_strand_id
1 'polypeptide(L)'
;MVQHLMEKYWEVSMGGTPDLEGFVRRAAQGEFGDVSPADITAFLREVEAVTIANIETKAMEGGPFAMMRDQVIEETRQQVAALIAQYGEDAADGRE
;
A
#
# COMPACT_ATOMS: atom_id res chain seq x y z
N MET A 1 0.57 -14.89 -4.37
CA MET A 1 0.20 -14.23 -3.12
C MET A 1 -0.11 -12.76 -3.30
N VAL A 2 0.80 -11.96 -3.86
CA VAL A 2 0.57 -10.52 -4.12
C VAL A 2 -0.75 -10.21 -4.83
N GLN A 3 -1.05 -10.91 -5.94
CA GLN A 3 -2.30 -10.68 -6.67
C GLN A 3 -3.55 -10.98 -5.84
N HIS A 4 -3.50 -12.01 -4.99
CA HIS A 4 -4.59 -12.34 -4.08
C HIS A 4 -4.82 -11.23 -3.03
N LEU A 5 -3.74 -10.67 -2.48
CA LEU A 5 -3.82 -9.54 -1.56
C LEU A 5 -4.35 -8.28 -2.24
N MET A 6 -3.96 -8.02 -3.50
CA MET A 6 -4.50 -6.92 -4.31
C MET A 6 -6.01 -7.07 -4.51
N GLU A 7 -6.48 -8.25 -4.93
CA GLU A 7 -7.91 -8.53 -5.10
C GLU A 7 -8.68 -8.27 -3.80
N LYS A 8 -8.19 -8.82 -2.68
CA LYS A 8 -8.82 -8.64 -1.36
C LYS A 8 -8.84 -7.19 -0.90
N TYR A 9 -7.74 -6.47 -1.12
CA TYR A 9 -7.63 -5.06 -0.76
C TYR A 9 -8.63 -4.20 -1.53
N TRP A 10 -8.79 -4.44 -2.84
CA TRP A 10 -9.78 -3.73 -3.65
C TRP A 10 -11.21 -4.10 -3.31
N GLU A 11 -11.51 -5.36 -3.02
CA GLU A 11 -12.83 -5.79 -2.52
C GLU A 11 -13.23 -5.01 -1.25
N VAL A 12 -12.31 -4.90 -0.29
CA VAL A 12 -12.55 -4.16 0.97
C VAL A 12 -12.67 -2.65 0.71
N SER A 13 -11.83 -2.11 -0.18
CA SER A 13 -11.80 -0.68 -0.49
C SER A 13 -13.03 -0.21 -1.26
N MET A 14 -13.70 -1.08 -2.02
CA MET A 14 -14.96 -0.73 -2.70
C MET A 14 -16.12 -0.48 -1.73
N GLY A 15 -16.04 -0.97 -0.48
CA GLY A 15 -17.08 -0.82 0.54
C GLY A 15 -16.97 0.44 1.40
N GLY A 16 -15.94 1.29 1.22
CA GLY A 16 -15.71 2.45 2.09
C GLY A 16 -14.40 3.17 1.82
N THR A 17 -13.90 3.91 2.81
CA THR A 17 -12.57 4.54 2.72
C THR A 17 -11.49 3.44 2.75
N PRO A 18 -10.56 3.39 1.77
CA PRO A 18 -9.48 2.42 1.77
C PRO A 18 -8.61 2.57 3.03
N ASP A 19 -8.42 1.48 3.77
CA ASP A 19 -7.57 1.41 4.97
C ASP A 19 -6.42 0.43 4.74
N LEU A 20 -5.31 0.94 4.20
CA LEU A 20 -4.14 0.13 3.86
C LEU A 20 -3.46 -0.46 5.10
N GLU A 21 -3.31 0.33 6.16
CA GLU A 21 -2.67 -0.12 7.40
C GLU A 21 -3.47 -1.24 8.06
N GLY A 22 -4.78 -1.06 8.22
CA GLY A 22 -5.64 -2.08 8.81
C GLY A 22 -5.72 -3.34 7.96
N PHE A 23 -5.62 -3.24 6.63
CA PHE A 23 -5.51 -4.40 5.75
C PHE A 23 -4.20 -5.17 5.96
N VAL A 24 -3.05 -4.49 5.93
CA VAL A 24 -1.73 -5.12 6.10
C VAL A 24 -1.58 -5.75 7.48
N ARG A 25 -2.08 -5.08 8.53
CA ARG A 25 -2.09 -5.64 9.89
C ARG A 25 -2.84 -6.98 9.96
N ARG A 26 -3.98 -7.09 9.28
CA ARG A 26 -4.78 -8.34 9.21
C ARG A 26 -4.07 -9.41 8.39
N ALA A 27 -3.44 -9.04 7.28
CA ALA A 27 -2.61 -9.93 6.48
C ALA A 27 -1.45 -10.51 7.29
N ALA A 28 -0.72 -9.67 8.03
CA ALA A 28 0.39 -10.07 8.90
C ALA A 28 -0.05 -10.96 10.08
N GLN A 29 -1.34 -10.91 10.46
CA GLN A 29 -1.95 -11.77 11.47
C GLN A 29 -2.50 -13.09 10.89
N GLY A 30 -2.35 -13.32 9.58
CA GLY A 30 -2.78 -14.54 8.90
C GLY A 30 -4.25 -14.58 8.49
N GLU A 31 -4.98 -13.45 8.51
CA GLU A 31 -6.41 -13.40 8.14
C GLU A 31 -6.66 -13.88 6.70
N PHE A 32 -5.66 -13.70 5.82
CA PHE A 32 -5.73 -14.07 4.40
C PHE A 32 -4.88 -15.30 4.05
N GLY A 33 -4.55 -16.12 5.05
CA GLY A 33 -3.69 -17.30 4.90
C GLY A 33 -2.22 -17.02 5.20
N ASP A 34 -1.35 -17.93 4.75
CA ASP A 34 0.10 -17.83 4.95
C ASP A 34 0.66 -16.72 4.05
N VAL A 35 0.95 -15.57 4.66
CA VAL A 35 1.48 -14.39 3.99
C VAL A 35 2.82 -14.07 4.60
N SER A 36 3.88 -14.16 3.78
CA SER A 36 5.22 -13.82 4.24
C SER A 36 5.44 -12.30 4.31
N PRO A 37 6.41 -11.82 5.10
CA PRO A 37 6.83 -10.41 5.06
C PRO A 37 7.26 -9.94 3.66
N ALA A 38 7.79 -10.85 2.83
CA ALA A 38 8.13 -10.57 1.44
C ALA A 38 6.89 -10.32 0.58
N ASP A 39 5.84 -11.13 0.78
CA ASP A 39 4.56 -10.94 0.11
C ASP A 39 3.91 -9.60 0.50
N ILE A 40 3.99 -9.22 1.78
CA ILE A 40 3.51 -7.90 2.26
C ILE A 40 4.28 -6.77 1.59
N THR A 41 5.61 -6.89 1.53
CA THR A 41 6.48 -5.89 0.90
C THR A 41 6.13 -5.71 -0.57
N ALA A 42 6.02 -6.81 -1.32
CA ALA A 42 5.68 -6.77 -2.73
C ALA A 42 4.26 -6.23 -2.96
N PHE A 43 3.29 -6.59 -2.12
CA PHE A 43 1.94 -6.00 -2.15
C PHE A 43 1.95 -4.48 -1.93
N LEU A 44 2.66 -4.02 -0.91
CA LEU A 44 2.75 -2.59 -0.57
C LEU A 44 3.38 -1.77 -1.71
N ARG A 45 4.41 -2.30 -2.38
CA ARG A 45 5.02 -1.68 -3.56
C ARG A 45 4.08 -1.64 -4.77
N GLU A 46 3.25 -2.65 -4.96
CA GLU A 46 2.27 -2.67 -6.03
C GLU A 46 1.16 -1.63 -5.79
N VAL A 47 0.66 -1.53 -4.55
CA VAL A 47 -0.32 -0.51 -4.16
C VAL A 47 0.27 0.90 -4.34
N GLU A 48 1.53 1.11 -3.96
CA GLU A 48 2.26 2.36 -4.19
C GLU A 48 2.27 2.75 -5.67
N ALA A 49 2.68 1.82 -6.55
CA ALA A 49 2.78 2.06 -7.99
C ALA A 49 1.42 2.42 -8.61
N VAL A 50 0.37 1.68 -8.27
CA VAL A 50 -1.00 1.95 -8.76
C VAL A 50 -1.52 3.30 -8.24
N THR A 51 -1.26 3.62 -6.98
CA THR A 51 -1.74 4.87 -6.36
C THR A 51 -1.04 6.09 -6.95
N ILE A 52 0.27 6.02 -7.14
CA ILE A 52 1.06 7.08 -7.80
C ILE A 52 0.57 7.29 -9.24
N ALA A 53 0.39 6.23 -10.03
CA ALA A 53 -0.12 6.34 -11.39
C ALA A 53 -1.51 7.03 -11.45
N ASN A 54 -2.38 6.75 -10.49
CA ASN A 54 -3.68 7.41 -10.37
C ASN A 54 -3.55 8.90 -10.00
N ILE A 55 -2.62 9.25 -9.10
CA ILE A 55 -2.33 10.63 -8.73
C ILE A 55 -1.80 11.40 -9.94
N GLU A 56 -0.86 10.83 -10.68
CA GLU A 56 -0.29 11.43 -11.89
C GLU A 56 -1.37 11.65 -12.95
N THR A 57 -2.23 10.65 -13.17
CA THR A 57 -3.36 10.77 -14.10
C THR A 57 -4.31 11.90 -13.71
N LYS A 58 -4.69 12.01 -12.42
CA LYS A 58 -5.54 13.11 -11.93
C LYS A 58 -4.85 14.46 -12.01
N ALA A 59 -3.54 14.52 -11.76
CA ALA A 59 -2.77 15.75 -11.87
C ALA A 59 -2.74 16.29 -13.31
N MET A 60 -2.81 15.42 -14.32
CA MET A 60 -2.92 15.83 -15.73
C MET A 60 -4.25 16.52 -16.05
N GLU A 61 -5.30 16.29 -15.27
CA GLU A 61 -6.58 17.01 -15.40
C GLU A 61 -6.47 18.48 -14.98
N GLY A 62 -5.39 18.84 -14.25
CA GLY A 62 -5.05 20.21 -13.87
C GLY A 62 -5.66 20.67 -12.54
N GLY A 63 -5.61 21.98 -12.30
CA GLY A 63 -6.19 22.61 -11.10
C GLY A 63 -5.48 22.22 -9.79
N PRO A 64 -6.21 22.07 -8.66
CA PRO A 64 -5.61 21.80 -7.36
C PRO A 64 -4.83 20.48 -7.29
N PHE A 65 -5.22 19.48 -8.08
CA PHE A 65 -4.53 18.18 -8.12
C PHE A 65 -3.12 18.27 -8.72
N ALA A 66 -2.91 19.17 -9.70
CA ALA A 66 -1.59 19.41 -10.26
C ALA A 66 -0.63 20.07 -9.25
N MET A 67 -1.14 20.98 -8.42
CA MET A 67 -0.33 21.69 -7.41
C MET A 67 0.06 20.79 -6.25
N MET A 68 -0.77 19.80 -5.92
CA MET A 68 -0.53 18.89 -4.79
C MET A 68 0.19 17.60 -5.20
N ARG A 69 0.35 17.30 -6.50
CA ARG A 69 0.87 16.03 -7.01
C ARG A 69 2.10 15.55 -6.26
N ASP A 70 3.15 16.38 -6.20
CA ASP A 70 4.43 15.99 -5.62
C ASP A 70 4.32 15.75 -4.10
N GLN A 71 3.50 16.55 -3.41
CA GLN A 71 3.20 16.36 -1.99
C GLN A 71 2.48 15.02 -1.75
N VAL A 72 1.41 14.74 -2.48
CA VAL A 72 0.62 13.51 -2.27
C VAL A 72 1.43 12.26 -2.64
N ILE A 73 2.28 12.32 -3.67
CA ILE A 73 3.19 11.22 -4.01
C ILE A 73 4.17 10.97 -2.86
N GLU A 74 4.75 12.02 -2.29
CA GLU A 74 5.70 11.89 -1.18
C GLU A 74 5.02 11.33 0.09
N GLU A 75 3.82 11.82 0.42
CA GLU A 75 3.02 11.29 1.52
C GLU A 75 2.70 9.80 1.32
N THR A 76 2.37 9.39 0.09
CA THR A 76 2.11 7.98 -0.26
C THR A 76 3.37 7.13 -0.06
N ARG A 77 4.53 7.60 -0.55
CA ARG A 77 5.82 6.90 -0.39
C ARG A 77 6.18 6.72 1.08
N GLN A 78 6.00 7.77 1.88
CA GLN A 78 6.30 7.72 3.32
C GLN A 78 5.38 6.75 4.06
N GLN A 79 4.07 6.76 3.74
CA GLN A 79 3.12 5.80 4.32
C GLN A 79 3.50 4.35 3.98
N VAL A 80 3.80 4.07 2.70
CA VAL A 80 4.17 2.73 2.25
C VAL A 80 5.49 2.28 2.89
N ALA A 81 6.50 3.14 2.92
CA ALA A 81 7.78 2.83 3.54
C ALA A 81 7.63 2.51 5.05
N ALA A 82 6.79 3.25 5.78
CA ALA A 82 6.51 2.98 7.18
C ALA A 82 5.85 1.60 7.39
N LEU A 83 4.90 1.23 6.52
CA LEU A 83 4.24 -0.08 6.58
C LEU A 83 5.20 -1.24 6.24
N ILE A 84 6.09 -1.05 5.26
CA ILE A 84 7.13 -2.05 4.93
C ILE A 84 8.08 -2.22 6.12
N ALA A 85 8.53 -1.13 6.74
CA ALA A 85 9.41 -1.21 7.91
C ALA A 85 8.74 -1.90 9.11
N GLN A 86 7.41 -1.87 9.21
CA GLN A 86 6.67 -2.46 10.32
C GLN A 86 6.25 -3.92 10.08
N TYR A 87 5.91 -4.28 8.83
CA TYR A 87 5.28 -5.57 8.50
C TYR A 87 5.98 -6.34 7.38
N GLY A 88 6.89 -5.71 6.64
CA GLY A 88 7.61 -6.27 5.50
C GLY A 88 8.90 -7.00 5.86
N GLU A 89 9.71 -7.34 4.86
CA GLU A 89 10.98 -8.07 5.04
C GLU A 89 11.94 -7.37 6.00
N ASP A 90 12.05 -6.04 5.92
CA ASP A 90 12.89 -5.24 6.80
C ASP A 90 12.49 -5.37 8.29
N ALA A 91 11.22 -5.67 8.57
CA ALA A 91 10.72 -5.90 9.93
C ALA A 91 11.11 -7.28 10.48
N ALA A 92 11.40 -8.25 9.61
CA ALA A 92 11.80 -9.60 9.98
C ALA A 92 13.31 -9.69 10.24
N ASP A 93 14.12 -8.91 9.51
CA ASP A 93 15.58 -8.87 9.64
C ASP A 93 16.05 -8.21 10.95
N GLY A 94 15.23 -7.31 11.53
CA GLY A 94 15.52 -6.64 12.80
C GLY A 94 15.15 -7.41 14.09
N ARG A 95 14.71 -8.68 14.00
CA ARG A 95 14.41 -9.53 15.17
C ARG A 95 15.54 -10.55 15.39
N GLU A 96 16.71 -10.09 15.80
CA GLU A 96 17.79 -10.94 16.34
C GLU A 96 17.76 -10.96 17.88
#